data_AF-A0A1G6J243-F1
#
_entry.id   AF-A0A1G6J243-F1
#
_cell.length_a   1.000
_cell.length_b   1.000
_cell.length_c   1.000
_cell.angle_alpha   90.00
_cell.angle_beta   90.00
_cell.angle_gamma   90.00
#
_symmetry.space_group_name_H-M   'P 1'
#
loop_
_entity.id
_entity.type
_entity.pdbx_description
1 polymer ?
#
loop_
_entity_poly.entity_id
_entity_poly.type
_entity_poly.pdbx_seq_one_letter_code
_entity_poly.pdbx_strand_id
1 'polypeptide(L)'
;MTTPGASAPVMPAAVAAQPTDPVVAFAANAQPGSETMLALPGSGTTRLRLLRAYNAASGRECREVLVGGGTGERARLVCGAEGQWAEARPLLRGGGLQRP
;
A
#
# COMPACT_ATOMS: atom_id res chain seq x y z
N MET A 1 -7.32 -11.34 60.16
CA MET A 1 -6.73 -11.92 58.94
C MET A 1 -7.36 -11.21 57.75
N THR A 2 -6.71 -10.21 57.17
CA THR A 2 -7.17 -9.55 55.93
C THR A 2 -5.95 -8.96 55.22
N THR A 3 -5.58 -9.57 54.09
CA THR A 3 -4.53 -9.09 53.18
C THR A 3 -5.21 -8.46 51.97
N PRO A 4 -4.87 -7.23 51.54
CA PRO A 4 -5.38 -6.68 50.30
C PRO A 4 -4.62 -7.25 49.09
N GLY A 5 -5.35 -7.78 48.12
CA GLY A 5 -4.82 -8.23 46.84
C GLY A 5 -4.45 -7.05 45.95
N ALA A 6 -3.19 -6.98 45.54
CA ALA A 6 -2.71 -6.00 44.58
C ALA A 6 -3.15 -6.39 43.16
N SER A 7 -3.95 -5.54 42.52
CA SER A 7 -4.29 -5.65 41.11
C SER A 7 -3.18 -4.98 40.29
N ALA A 8 -2.43 -5.77 39.52
CA ALA A 8 -1.43 -5.22 38.59
C ALA A 8 -2.13 -4.58 37.37
N PRO A 9 -1.70 -3.40 36.90
CA PRO A 9 -2.25 -2.80 35.69
C PRO A 9 -1.81 -3.62 34.46
N VAL A 10 -2.79 -4.07 33.67
CA VAL A 10 -2.55 -4.63 32.33
C VAL A 10 -2.12 -3.46 31.43
N MET A 11 -0.84 -3.43 31.06
CA MET A 11 -0.34 -2.45 30.10
C MET A 11 -0.85 -2.80 28.69
N PRO A 12 -1.33 -1.83 27.90
CA PRO A 12 -1.71 -2.10 26.53
C PRO A 12 -0.46 -2.51 25.73
N ALA A 13 -0.54 -3.66 25.06
CA ALA A 13 0.49 -4.10 24.13
C ALA A 13 0.68 -3.02 23.06
N ALA A 14 1.90 -2.48 22.95
CA ALA A 14 2.25 -1.56 21.88
C ALA A 14 2.00 -2.24 20.54
N VAL A 15 1.05 -1.72 19.77
CA VAL A 15 0.84 -2.16 18.39
C VAL A 15 2.13 -1.83 17.63
N ALA A 16 2.84 -2.87 17.18
CA ALA A 16 4.02 -2.66 16.34
C ALA A 16 3.56 -1.87 15.10
N ALA A 17 4.11 -0.68 14.90
CA ALA A 17 3.91 0.08 13.68
C ALA A 17 4.35 -0.84 12.52
N GLN A 18 3.38 -1.26 11.71
CA GLN A 18 3.68 -2.09 10.55
C GLN A 18 4.64 -1.29 9.66
N PRO A 19 5.73 -1.90 9.17
CA PRO A 19 6.62 -1.23 8.23
C PRO A 19 5.80 -0.70 7.05
N THR A 20 5.77 0.62 6.87
CA THR A 20 5.02 1.26 5.79
C THR A 20 5.48 0.67 4.46
N ASP A 21 4.56 0.06 3.70
CA ASP A 21 4.91 -0.51 2.40
C ASP A 21 5.49 0.61 1.49
N PRO A 22 6.72 0.44 0.97
CA PRO A 22 7.39 1.47 0.17
C PRO A 22 6.60 1.90 -1.07
N VAL A 23 5.86 0.99 -1.69
CA VAL A 23 5.00 1.29 -2.85
C VAL A 23 3.81 2.13 -2.43
N VAL A 24 3.22 1.86 -1.26
CA VAL A 24 2.12 2.66 -0.70
C VAL A 24 2.60 4.08 -0.39
N ALA A 25 3.78 4.24 0.21
CA ALA A 25 4.37 5.55 0.51
C ALA A 25 4.65 6.37 -0.77
N PHE A 26 5.19 5.72 -1.81
CA PHE A 26 5.36 6.35 -3.12
C PHE A 26 4.01 6.75 -3.73
N ALA A 27 3.03 5.83 -3.75
CA ALA A 27 1.71 6.07 -4.32
C ALA A 27 1.01 7.26 -3.67
N ALA A 28 1.11 7.42 -2.34
CA ALA A 28 0.47 8.50 -1.60
C ALA A 28 0.94 9.91 -2.01
N ASN A 29 2.18 10.04 -2.49
CA ASN A 29 2.82 11.35 -2.72
C ASN A 29 3.12 11.65 -4.20
N ALA A 30 3.17 10.62 -5.06
CA ALA A 30 3.53 10.77 -6.47
C ALA A 30 2.42 11.39 -7.33
N GLN A 31 2.76 11.91 -8.51
CA GLN A 31 1.81 12.32 -9.54
C GLN A 31 1.82 11.33 -10.72
N PRO A 32 0.76 11.24 -11.53
CA PRO A 32 0.77 10.34 -12.69
C PRO A 32 1.93 10.67 -13.62
N GLY A 33 2.68 9.64 -14.02
CA GLY A 33 3.92 9.77 -14.79
C GLY A 33 5.19 9.88 -13.94
N SER A 34 5.10 10.11 -12.62
CA SER A 34 6.26 10.07 -11.73
C SER A 34 6.85 8.66 -11.66
N GLU A 35 8.17 8.60 -11.50
CA GLU A 35 8.93 7.36 -11.41
C GLU A 35 10.00 7.44 -10.32
N THR A 36 10.35 6.29 -9.75
CA THR A 36 11.45 6.17 -8.79
C THR A 36 12.07 4.77 -8.81
N MET A 37 13.27 4.63 -8.25
CA MET A 37 13.89 3.33 -7.97
C MET A 37 13.82 3.10 -6.46
N LEU A 38 13.20 2.02 -6.02
CA LEU A 38 13.06 1.71 -4.61
C LEU A 38 13.45 0.27 -4.30
N ALA A 39 14.14 0.09 -3.18
CA ALA A 39 14.40 -1.24 -2.63
C ALA A 39 13.11 -1.83 -2.08
N LEU A 40 12.64 -2.93 -2.68
CA LEU A 40 11.46 -3.65 -2.24
C LEU A 40 11.88 -4.90 -1.45
N PRO A 41 11.18 -5.23 -0.35
CA PRO A 41 11.44 -6.46 0.40
C PRO A 41 11.40 -7.69 -0.51
N GLY A 42 12.45 -8.52 -0.47
CA GLY A 42 12.53 -9.78 -1.20
C GLY A 42 12.74 -9.67 -2.72
N SER A 43 12.78 -8.47 -3.31
CA SER A 43 12.92 -8.28 -4.77
C SER A 43 14.03 -7.32 -5.19
N GLY A 44 14.73 -6.70 -4.22
CA GLY A 44 15.84 -5.78 -4.49
C GLY A 44 15.37 -4.42 -5.00
N THR A 45 16.29 -3.63 -5.56
CA THR A 45 15.96 -2.31 -6.11
C THR A 45 15.17 -2.45 -7.41
N THR A 46 13.97 -1.90 -7.45
CA THR A 46 13.01 -2.01 -8.55
C THR A 46 12.45 -0.64 -8.94
N ARG A 47 12.19 -0.45 -10.23
CA ARG A 47 11.50 0.76 -10.73
C ARG A 47 10.03 0.74 -10.32
N LEU A 48 9.55 1.90 -9.87
CA LEU A 48 8.14 2.18 -9.65
C LEU A 48 7.73 3.31 -10.58
N ARG A 49 6.55 3.21 -11.19
CA ARG A 49 5.93 4.29 -11.97
C ARG A 49 4.48 4.45 -11.58
N LEU A 50 4.06 5.67 -11.23
CA LEU A 50 2.63 5.93 -11.07
C LEU A 50 1.98 6.05 -12.45
N LEU A 51 1.13 5.11 -12.82
CA LEU A 51 0.46 5.07 -14.12
C LEU A 51 -0.74 6.02 -14.15
N ARG A 52 -1.61 5.94 -13.14
CA ARG A 52 -2.84 6.73 -13.07
C ARG A 52 -3.33 6.94 -11.64
N ALA A 53 -4.10 8.01 -11.47
CA ALA A 53 -4.90 8.29 -10.29
C ALA A 53 -6.37 8.50 -10.73
N TYR A 54 -7.32 7.93 -10.00
CA TYR A 54 -8.75 7.97 -10.33
C TYR A 54 -9.61 7.77 -9.08
N ASN A 55 -10.87 8.20 -9.10
CA ASN A 55 -11.82 7.87 -8.03
C ASN A 55 -12.55 6.56 -8.38
N ALA A 56 -12.53 5.60 -7.46
CA ALA A 56 -13.32 4.38 -7.56
C ALA A 56 -14.82 4.68 -7.38
N ALA A 57 -15.69 3.71 -7.70
CA ALA A 57 -17.14 3.84 -7.52
C ALA A 57 -17.55 4.15 -6.05
N SER A 58 -16.71 3.77 -5.08
CA SER A 58 -16.90 4.11 -3.67
C SER A 58 -16.54 5.56 -3.31
N GLY A 59 -16.12 6.38 -4.28
CA GLY A 59 -15.60 7.74 -4.06
C GLY A 59 -14.18 7.81 -3.50
N ARG A 60 -13.51 6.66 -3.32
CA ARG A 60 -12.13 6.59 -2.83
C ARG A 60 -11.15 6.93 -3.94
N GLU A 61 -10.17 7.77 -3.66
CA GLU A 61 -9.05 7.95 -4.58
C GLU A 61 -8.22 6.67 -4.64
N CYS A 62 -7.95 6.19 -5.85
CA CYS A 62 -7.17 5.02 -6.15
C CYS A 62 -6.07 5.36 -7.16
N ARG A 63 -4.94 4.69 -6.99
CA ARG A 63 -3.69 4.94 -7.69
C ARG A 63 -3.10 3.63 -8.14
N GLU A 64 -2.72 3.56 -9.41
CA GLU A 64 -2.11 2.37 -9.98
C GLU A 64 -0.63 2.60 -10.22
N VAL A 65 0.17 1.75 -9.59
CA VAL A 65 1.63 1.79 -9.63
C VAL A 65 2.13 0.58 -10.40
N LEU A 66 2.89 0.82 -11.45
CA LEU A 66 3.66 -0.20 -12.13
C LEU A 66 4.95 -0.46 -11.35
N VAL A 67 5.22 -1.74 -11.09
CA VAL A 67 6.38 -2.23 -10.34
C VAL A 67 7.22 -3.11 -11.26
N GLY A 68 8.48 -2.76 -11.46
CA GLY A 68 9.40 -3.45 -12.36
C GLY A 68 9.50 -2.74 -13.72
N GLY A 69 9.78 -3.53 -14.75
CA GLY A 69 9.87 -3.04 -16.14
C GLY A 69 9.92 -4.19 -17.13
N GLY A 70 9.63 -3.89 -18.40
CA GLY A 70 9.59 -4.89 -19.47
C GLY A 70 8.52 -5.97 -19.24
N THR A 71 8.83 -7.22 -19.55
CA THR A 71 7.90 -8.36 -19.43
C THR A 71 7.59 -8.77 -18.00
N GLY A 72 8.33 -8.27 -17.01
CA GLY A 72 8.13 -8.55 -15.58
C GLY A 72 7.36 -7.47 -14.83
N GLU A 73 6.89 -6.42 -15.51
CA GLU A 73 6.16 -5.32 -14.89
C GLU A 73 4.80 -5.78 -14.34
N ARG A 74 4.48 -5.38 -13.11
CA ARG A 74 3.23 -5.71 -12.43
C ARG A 74 2.53 -4.46 -11.91
N ALA A 75 1.22 -4.38 -12.11
CA ALA A 75 0.41 -3.31 -11.52
C ALA A 75 0.04 -3.66 -10.07
N ARG A 76 0.28 -2.71 -9.16
CA ARG A 76 -0.27 -2.69 -7.80
C ARG A 76 -1.27 -1.55 -7.68
N LEU A 77 -2.40 -1.82 -7.03
CA LEU A 77 -3.45 -0.84 -6.81
C LEU A 77 -3.40 -0.36 -5.36
N VAL A 78 -3.36 0.95 -5.14
CA VAL A 78 -3.34 1.57 -3.82
C VAL A 78 -4.50 2.56 -3.72
N CYS A 79 -5.33 2.47 -2.69
CA CYS A 79 -6.48 3.35 -2.52
C CYS A 79 -6.47 4.05 -1.17
N GLY A 80 -6.79 5.35 -1.19
CA GLY A 80 -6.97 6.20 -0.02
C GLY A 80 -8.29 5.93 0.68
N ALA A 81 -8.30 5.96 2.01
CA ALA A 81 -9.48 5.99 2.87
C ALA A 81 -9.13 6.82 4.12
N GLU A 82 -9.89 7.87 4.40
CA GLU A 82 -9.76 8.66 5.65
C GLU A 82 -8.32 9.15 5.94
N GLY A 83 -7.61 9.61 4.90
CA GLY A 83 -6.23 10.08 5.01
C GLY A 83 -5.17 8.97 5.10
N GLN A 84 -5.56 7.70 5.06
CA GLN A 84 -4.67 6.56 5.00
C GLN A 84 -4.66 5.93 3.60
N TRP A 85 -3.52 5.42 3.18
CA TRP A 85 -3.38 4.70 1.91
C TRP A 85 -3.11 3.23 2.19
N ALA A 86 -3.76 2.34 1.44
CA ALA A 86 -3.56 0.91 1.57
C ALA A 86 -3.59 0.24 0.20
N GLU A 87 -2.85 -0.86 0.05
CA GLU A 87 -2.97 -1.70 -1.13
C GLU A 87 -4.38 -2.29 -1.21
N ALA A 88 -5.01 -2.14 -2.37
CA ALA A 88 -6.28 -2.73 -2.69
C ALA A 88 -6.08 -3.88 -3.67
N ARG A 89 -6.84 -4.96 -3.49
CA ARG A 89 -6.86 -6.06 -4.45
C ARG A 89 -7.87 -5.73 -5.55
N PRO A 90 -7.47 -5.74 -6.83
CA PRO A 90 -8.42 -5.66 -7.93
C PRO A 90 -9.41 -6.83 -7.83
N LEU A 91 -10.71 -6.53 -7.84
CA LEU A 91 -11.76 -7.57 -7.80
C LEU A 91 -11.77 -8.40 -9.08
N LEU A 92 -11.34 -7.80 -10.20
CA LEU A 92 -11.17 -8.48 -11.47
C LEU A 92 -9.71 -8.96 -11.57
N ARG A 93 -9.50 -10.28 -11.49
CA ARG A 93 -8.19 -10.92 -11.76
C ARG A 93 -7.75 -10.84 -13.23
N GLY A 94 -8.42 -10.04 -14.06
CA GLY A 94 -8.21 -9.97 -15.51
C GLY A 94 -8.53 -8.60 -16.11
N GLY A 95 -8.37 -7.51 -15.34
CA GLY A 95 -8.66 -6.14 -15.81
C GLY A 95 -7.63 -5.57 -16.78
N GLY A 96 -6.63 -6.35 -17.20
CA GLY A 96 -5.89 -6.06 -18.42
C GLY A 96 -6.71 -6.55 -19.60
N LEU A 97 -7.61 -5.72 -20.12
CA LEU A 97 -7.80 -5.74 -21.57
C LEU A 97 -6.39 -5.58 -22.14
N GLN A 98 -5.81 -6.67 -22.68
CA GLN A 98 -4.69 -6.55 -23.59
C GLN A 98 -5.15 -5.55 -24.65
N ARG A 99 -4.57 -4.35 -24.61
CA ARG A 99 -4.82 -3.37 -25.66
C ARG A 99 -4.23 -3.98 -26.94
N PRO A 100 -5.01 -4.12 -28.03
CA PRO A 100 -4.50 -4.62 -29.30
C PRO A 100 -3.39 -3.72 -29.83
#